data_AF-A0ABD0YW79-F1
#
_entry.id   AF-A0ABD0YW79-F1
#
_cell.length_a   1.000
_cell.length_b   1.000
_cell.length_c   1.000
_cell.angle_alpha   90.00
_cell.angle_beta   90.00
_cell.angle_gamma   90.00
#
_symmetry.space_group_name_H-M   'P 1'
#
loop_
_entity.id
_entity.type
_entity.pdbx_description
1 polymer ?
#
loop_
_entity_poly.entity_id
_entity_poly.type
_entity_poly.pdbx_seq_one_letter_code
_entity_poly.pdbx_strand_id
1 'polypeptide(L)'
;MSYSKPVKVALLNLSASYLQALYLSPIKTKSLTSCAIASLGNYTSQKISGAKEINCDSLLAFGLFGLLFGGTVPHYFYHTLEWIVPGSNKTASLLKLFIERFIYAPFYQYFALYVLSRLEGKSHLTAKKLLQNVYFDVLRANWKWLSIVQFINLFFIPPVVKKILY
;
A
#
# COMPACT_ATOMS: atom_id res chain seq x y z
N MET A 1 36.17 12.34 -4.45
CA MET A 1 34.70 12.18 -4.65
C MET A 1 34.42 11.81 -6.11
N SER A 2 34.37 10.52 -6.48
CA SER A 2 34.09 10.07 -7.86
C SER A 2 33.18 8.83 -7.97
N TYR A 3 32.70 8.30 -6.84
CA TYR A 3 31.83 7.10 -6.82
C TYR A 3 30.33 7.40 -6.98
N SER A 4 29.93 8.68 -6.97
CA SER A 4 28.52 9.09 -6.99
C SER A 4 27.88 9.14 -8.38
N LYS A 5 28.68 9.19 -9.46
CA LYS A 5 28.17 9.17 -10.85
C LYS A 5 27.63 7.79 -11.29
N PRO A 6 28.34 6.66 -11.10
CA PRO A 6 27.85 5.35 -11.55
C PRO A 6 26.62 4.89 -10.76
N VAL A 7 26.57 5.18 -9.45
CA VAL A 7 25.41 4.86 -8.61
C VAL A 7 24.17 5.63 -9.05
N LYS A 8 24.29 6.92 -9.37
CA LYS A 8 23.16 7.71 -9.90
C LYS A 8 22.65 7.15 -11.21
N VAL A 9 23.53 6.78 -12.14
CA VAL A 9 23.13 6.18 -13.43
C VAL A 9 22.46 4.82 -13.22
N ALA A 10 22.99 3.98 -12.33
CA ALA A 10 22.36 2.70 -11.98
C ALA A 10 20.96 2.88 -11.37
N LEU A 11 20.79 3.84 -10.46
CA LEU A 11 19.49 4.16 -9.85
C LEU A 11 18.48 4.69 -10.88
N LEU A 12 18.94 5.51 -11.84
CA LEU A 12 18.10 6.02 -12.92
C LEU A 12 17.67 4.91 -13.88
N ASN A 13 18.58 3.99 -14.23
CA ASN A 13 18.25 2.85 -15.09
C ASN A 13 17.29 1.88 -14.40
N LEU A 14 17.48 1.66 -13.09
CA LEU A 14 16.57 0.84 -12.30
C LEU A 14 15.18 1.46 -12.22
N SER A 15 15.09 2.76 -11.95
CA SER A 15 13.79 3.46 -11.88
C SER A 15 13.09 3.49 -13.23
N ALA A 16 13.82 3.71 -14.33
CA ALA A 16 13.28 3.64 -15.68
C ALA A 16 12.73 2.24 -16.01
N SER A 17 13.50 1.19 -15.68
CA SER A 17 13.09 -0.21 -15.90
C SER A 17 11.85 -0.58 -15.08
N TYR A 18 11.80 -0.11 -13.82
CA TYR A 18 10.62 -0.29 -12.96
C TYR A 18 9.39 0.41 -13.54
N LEU A 19 9.52 1.67 -13.95
CA LEU A 19 8.41 2.43 -14.56
C LEU A 19 7.93 1.78 -15.87
N GLN A 20 8.84 1.24 -16.67
CA GLN A 20 8.49 0.49 -17.88
C GLN A 20 7.71 -0.80 -17.54
N ALA A 21 8.17 -1.57 -16.55
CA ALA A 21 7.45 -2.76 -16.09
C ALA A 21 6.08 -2.42 -15.48
N LEU A 22 5.97 -1.29 -14.80
CA LEU A 22 4.72 -0.78 -14.24
C LEU A 22 3.74 -0.37 -15.35
N TYR A 23 4.24 0.20 -16.46
CA TYR A 23 3.42 0.55 -17.62
C TYR A 23 2.96 -0.69 -18.41
N LEU A 24 3.87 -1.65 -18.67
CA LEU A 24 3.58 -2.83 -19.48
C LEU A 24 2.75 -3.89 -18.75
N SER A 25 2.90 -4.02 -17.44
CA SER A 25 2.22 -5.06 -16.63
C SER A 25 1.89 -4.53 -15.23
N PRO A 26 0.96 -3.56 -15.13
CA PRO A 26 0.70 -2.82 -13.90
C PRO A 26 0.31 -3.72 -12.73
N ILE A 27 -0.60 -4.67 -12.94
CA ILE A 27 -1.08 -5.56 -11.88
C ILE A 27 0.05 -6.44 -11.34
N LYS A 28 0.84 -7.07 -12.22
CA LYS A 28 1.95 -7.95 -11.82
C LYS A 28 3.00 -7.18 -11.02
N THR A 29 3.42 -6.03 -11.54
CA THR A 29 4.44 -5.19 -10.92
C THR A 29 3.97 -4.63 -9.58
N LYS A 30 2.73 -4.12 -9.50
CA LYS A 30 2.14 -3.62 -8.24
C LYS A 30 2.00 -4.74 -7.22
N SER A 31 1.50 -5.91 -7.60
CA SER A 31 1.37 -7.07 -6.71
C SER A 31 2.70 -7.56 -6.16
N LEU A 32 3.74 -7.70 -7.00
CA LEU A 32 5.05 -8.14 -6.54
C LEU A 32 5.70 -7.11 -5.61
N THR A 33 5.57 -5.82 -5.95
CA THR A 33 6.07 -4.73 -5.11
C THR A 33 5.34 -4.69 -3.78
N SER A 34 4.02 -4.84 -3.78
CA SER A 34 3.20 -4.90 -2.57
C SER A 34 3.52 -6.12 -1.70
N CYS A 35 3.79 -7.28 -2.30
CA CYS A 35 4.30 -8.46 -1.59
C CYS A 35 5.62 -8.16 -0.87
N ALA A 36 6.60 -7.60 -1.59
CA ALA A 36 7.90 -7.26 -1.00
C ALA A 36 7.77 -6.24 0.15
N ILE A 37 6.99 -5.17 -0.05
CA ILE A 37 6.76 -4.14 0.97
C ILE A 37 6.04 -4.72 2.20
N ALA A 38 5.01 -5.54 2.00
CA ALA A 38 4.26 -6.14 3.10
C ALA A 38 5.13 -7.10 3.93
N SER A 39 5.90 -7.97 3.27
CA SER A 39 6.83 -8.88 3.93
C SER A 39 7.93 -8.13 4.69
N LEU A 40 8.54 -7.11 4.08
CA LEU A 40 9.56 -6.29 4.74
C LEU A 40 8.98 -5.51 5.93
N GLY A 41 7.78 -4.95 5.77
CA GLY A 41 7.07 -4.25 6.85
C GLY A 41 6.78 -5.17 8.03
N ASN A 42 6.33 -6.39 7.78
CA ASN A 42 6.14 -7.38 8.82
C ASN A 42 7.46 -7.79 9.48
N TYR A 43 8.50 -8.11 8.70
CA TYR A 43 9.83 -8.46 9.22
C TYR A 43 10.41 -7.37 10.13
N THR A 44 10.37 -6.12 9.68
CA THR A 44 10.84 -4.97 10.45
C THR A 44 10.01 -4.74 11.71
N SER A 45 8.68 -4.87 11.62
CA SER A 45 7.80 -4.82 12.79
C SER A 45 8.17 -5.88 13.83
N GLN A 46 8.39 -7.13 13.42
CA GLN A 46 8.77 -8.21 14.33
C GLN A 46 10.11 -7.93 15.03
N LYS A 47 11.10 -7.40 14.29
CA LYS A 47 12.39 -7.01 14.85
C LYS A 47 12.28 -5.86 15.85
N ILE A 48 11.49 -4.83 15.54
CA ILE A 48 11.26 -3.68 16.44
C ILE A 48 10.52 -4.12 17.70
N SER A 49 9.59 -5.07 17.60
CA SER A 49 8.90 -5.66 18.75
C SER A 49 9.77 -6.58 19.60
N GLY A 50 11.05 -6.79 19.24
CA GLY A 50 11.98 -7.60 20.01
C GLY A 50 11.77 -9.11 19.89
N ALA A 51 11.15 -9.59 18.80
CA ALA A 51 10.94 -11.01 18.59
C ALA A 51 12.28 -11.76 18.50
N LYS A 52 12.46 -12.78 19.35
CA LYS A 52 13.67 -13.64 19.36
C LYS A 52 13.79 -14.45 18.08
N GLU A 53 12.67 -14.94 17.57
CA GLU A 53 12.55 -15.67 16.32
C GLU A 53 11.54 -14.98 15.40
N ILE A 54 11.76 -15.10 14.10
CA ILE A 54 10.85 -14.54 13.09
C ILE A 54 9.71 -15.52 12.88
N ASN A 55 8.49 -15.04 13.04
CA ASN A 55 7.29 -15.75 12.70
C ASN A 55 7.14 -15.80 11.17
N CYS A 56 7.53 -16.94 10.59
CA CYS A 56 7.45 -17.20 9.16
C CYS A 56 6.01 -17.26 8.65
N ASP A 57 5.06 -17.73 9.44
CA ASP A 57 3.64 -17.81 9.05
C ASP A 57 3.05 -16.40 8.86
N SER A 58 3.37 -15.47 9.78
CA SER A 58 2.98 -14.07 9.64
C SER A 58 3.68 -13.42 8.45
N LEU A 59 4.97 -13.68 8.24
CA LEU A 59 5.70 -13.17 7.08
C LEU A 59 5.07 -13.62 5.75
N LEU A 60 4.74 -14.90 5.64
CA LEU A 60 4.06 -15.47 4.48
C LEU A 60 2.64 -14.91 4.32
N ALA A 61 1.88 -14.77 5.39
CA ALA A 61 0.53 -14.19 5.35
C ALA A 61 0.55 -12.75 4.81
N PHE A 62 1.49 -11.91 5.27
CA PHE A 62 1.66 -10.55 4.77
C PHE A 62 2.12 -10.52 3.31
N GLY A 63 3.06 -11.39 2.93
CA GLY A 63 3.51 -11.52 1.54
C GLY A 63 2.39 -11.94 0.60
N LEU A 64 1.63 -12.98 0.95
CA LEU A 64 0.47 -13.45 0.18
C LEU A 64 -0.62 -12.38 0.09
N PHE A 65 -0.91 -11.67 1.19
CA PHE A 65 -1.85 -10.57 1.17
C PHE A 65 -1.40 -9.45 0.22
N GLY A 66 -0.14 -9.05 0.28
CA GLY A 66 0.44 -8.05 -0.61
C GLY A 66 0.41 -8.47 -2.08
N LEU A 67 0.70 -9.75 -2.36
CA LEU A 67 0.68 -10.32 -3.71
C LEU A 67 -0.73 -10.35 -4.30
N LEU A 68 -1.70 -10.87 -3.54
CA LEU A 68 -3.05 -11.12 -4.03
C LEU A 68 -3.90 -9.86 -4.04
N PHE A 69 -3.83 -9.05 -2.98
CA PHE A 69 -4.75 -7.93 -2.76
C PHE A 69 -4.06 -6.58 -2.83
N GLY A 70 -2.79 -6.50 -2.43
CA GLY A 70 -2.06 -5.24 -2.32
C GLY A 70 -1.82 -4.51 -3.64
N GLY A 71 -1.83 -5.21 -4.78
CA GLY A 71 -1.74 -4.59 -6.11
C GLY A 71 -3.09 -4.47 -6.84
N THR A 72 -3.95 -5.47 -6.67
CA THR A 72 -5.19 -5.63 -7.44
C THR A 72 -6.31 -4.74 -6.91
N VAL A 73 -6.59 -4.77 -5.61
CA VAL A 73 -7.71 -4.04 -4.99
C VAL A 73 -7.53 -2.53 -5.15
N PRO A 74 -6.35 -1.94 -4.86
CA PRO A 74 -6.14 -0.51 -5.12
C PRO A 74 -6.29 -0.16 -6.59
N HIS A 75 -5.79 -1.00 -7.51
CA HIS A 75 -5.86 -0.72 -8.95
C HIS A 75 -7.31 -0.58 -9.45
N TYR A 76 -8.18 -1.54 -9.11
CA TYR A 76 -9.59 -1.46 -9.49
C TYR A 76 -10.33 -0.32 -8.76
N PHE A 77 -9.97 -0.05 -7.50
CA PHE A 77 -10.55 1.08 -6.77
C PHE A 77 -10.25 2.42 -7.45
N TYR A 78 -8.97 2.69 -7.75
CA TYR A 78 -8.58 3.95 -8.41
C TYR A 78 -9.14 4.05 -9.83
N HIS A 79 -9.18 2.94 -10.58
CA HIS A 79 -9.83 2.93 -11.88
C HIS A 79 -11.31 3.31 -11.79
N THR A 80 -12.05 2.74 -10.83
CA THR A 80 -13.46 3.07 -10.60
C THR A 80 -13.63 4.51 -10.12
N LEU A 81 -12.71 4.99 -9.28
CA LEU A 81 -12.72 6.36 -8.77
C LEU A 81 -12.51 7.40 -9.89
N GLU A 82 -11.67 7.11 -10.87
CA GLU A 82 -11.49 7.95 -12.06
C GLU A 82 -12.76 8.03 -12.92
N TRP A 83 -13.54 6.95 -12.99
CA TRP A 83 -14.85 6.95 -13.66
C TRP A 83 -15.91 7.77 -12.91
N ILE A 84 -15.95 7.67 -11.58
CA ILE A 84 -16.95 8.37 -10.75
C ILE A 84 -16.63 9.87 -10.66
N VAL A 85 -15.35 10.22 -10.51
CA VAL A 85 -14.88 11.61 -10.39
C VAL A 85 -13.93 11.90 -11.54
N PRO A 86 -14.43 12.16 -12.75
CA PRO A 86 -13.58 12.45 -13.89
C PRO A 86 -12.88 13.81 -13.72
N GLY A 87 -11.64 13.88 -14.17
CA GLY A 87 -10.86 15.11 -14.20
C GLY A 87 -9.77 15.21 -13.13
N SER A 88 -8.87 16.17 -13.36
CA SER A 88 -7.63 16.36 -12.60
C SER A 88 -7.48 17.78 -12.04
N ASN A 89 -8.58 18.54 -11.93
CA ASN A 89 -8.56 19.84 -11.28
C ASN A 89 -8.41 19.68 -9.75
N LYS A 90 -8.14 20.79 -9.04
CA LYS A 90 -7.90 20.77 -7.58
C LYS A 90 -9.10 20.20 -6.81
N THR A 91 -10.32 20.57 -7.21
CA THR A 91 -11.56 20.12 -6.58
C THR A 91 -11.78 18.61 -6.75
N ALA A 92 -11.59 18.09 -7.96
CA ALA A 92 -11.67 16.65 -8.24
C ALA A 92 -10.61 15.87 -7.47
N SER A 93 -9.38 16.37 -7.40
CA SER A 93 -8.30 15.75 -6.63
C SER A 93 -8.61 15.70 -5.13
N LEU A 94 -9.21 16.78 -4.59
CA LEU A 94 -9.64 16.85 -3.20
C LEU A 94 -10.80 15.88 -2.93
N LEU A 95 -11.78 15.81 -3.81
CA LEU A 95 -12.91 14.88 -3.70
C LEU A 95 -12.45 13.42 -3.74
N LYS A 96 -11.54 13.08 -4.66
CA LYS A 96 -10.90 11.75 -4.74
C LYS A 96 -10.20 11.39 -3.42
N LEU A 97 -9.45 12.34 -2.84
CA LEU A 97 -8.82 12.15 -1.54
C LEU A 97 -9.85 11.90 -0.44
N PHE A 98 -10.94 12.66 -0.40
CA PHE A 98 -12.01 12.44 0.58
C PHE A 98 -12.62 11.04 0.45
N ILE A 99 -12.97 10.61 -0.76
CA ILE A 99 -13.51 9.26 -1.01
C ILE A 99 -12.48 8.19 -0.59
N GLU A 100 -11.21 8.37 -0.94
CA GLU A 100 -10.15 7.45 -0.57
C GLU A 100 -9.97 7.35 0.96
N ARG A 101 -10.05 8.47 1.68
CA ARG A 101 -9.84 8.49 3.14
C ARG A 101 -11.06 8.02 3.92
N PHE A 102 -12.27 8.36 3.50
CA PHE A 102 -13.49 8.07 4.27
C PHE A 102 -14.25 6.82 3.80
N ILE A 103 -14.03 6.37 2.56
CA ILE A 103 -14.68 5.17 2.02
C ILE A 103 -13.65 4.08 1.80
N TYR A 104 -12.58 4.32 1.04
CA TYR A 104 -11.65 3.22 0.76
C TYR A 104 -10.86 2.78 2.00
N ALA A 105 -10.24 3.71 2.72
CA ALA A 105 -9.37 3.36 3.83
C ALA A 105 -10.08 2.55 4.95
N PRO A 106 -11.28 2.90 5.44
CA PRO A 106 -11.97 2.12 6.46
C PRO A 106 -12.31 0.70 6.00
N PHE A 107 -12.87 0.56 4.79
CA PHE A 107 -13.28 -0.74 4.26
C PHE A 107 -12.07 -1.62 3.95
N TYR A 108 -11.04 -1.05 3.33
CA TYR A 108 -9.80 -1.78 3.03
C TYR A 108 -9.06 -2.17 4.31
N GLN A 109 -9.02 -1.29 5.32
CA GLN A 109 -8.38 -1.59 6.61
C GLN A 109 -9.11 -2.72 7.35
N TYR A 110 -10.45 -2.70 7.35
CA TYR A 110 -11.27 -3.77 7.92
C TYR A 110 -10.97 -5.10 7.21
N PHE A 111 -11.04 -5.09 5.88
CA PHE A 111 -10.78 -6.25 5.04
C PHE A 111 -9.37 -6.81 5.28
N ALA A 112 -8.35 -5.94 5.29
CA ALA A 112 -6.97 -6.32 5.51
C ALA A 112 -6.77 -7.01 6.86
N LEU A 113 -7.26 -6.42 7.96
CA LEU A 113 -7.11 -7.02 9.30
C LEU A 113 -7.78 -8.39 9.39
N TYR A 114 -8.97 -8.54 8.80
CA TYR A 114 -9.68 -9.80 8.80
C TYR A 114 -8.96 -10.87 7.96
N VAL A 115 -8.69 -10.58 6.69
CA VAL A 115 -8.06 -11.54 5.76
C VAL A 115 -6.69 -11.94 6.24
N LEU A 116 -5.88 -10.97 6.70
CA LEU A 116 -4.56 -11.24 7.22
C LEU A 116 -4.61 -12.19 8.42
N SER A 117 -5.54 -11.97 9.35
CA SER A 117 -5.75 -12.90 10.47
C SER A 117 -6.13 -14.30 9.99
N ARG A 118 -6.93 -14.42 8.92
CA ARG A 118 -7.30 -15.72 8.35
C ARG A 118 -6.12 -16.39 7.65
N LEU A 119 -5.27 -15.64 6.96
CA LEU A 119 -4.05 -16.13 6.30
C LEU A 119 -2.99 -16.58 7.31
N GLU A 120 -2.93 -15.93 8.49
CA GLU A 120 -2.12 -16.37 9.63
C GLU A 120 -2.68 -17.62 10.33
N GLY A 121 -3.75 -18.24 9.81
CA GLY A 121 -4.35 -19.44 10.37
C GLY A 121 -5.25 -19.22 11.59
N LYS A 122 -5.56 -17.96 11.96
CA LYS A 122 -6.44 -17.67 13.11
C LYS A 122 -7.88 -18.05 12.79
N SER A 123 -8.61 -18.49 13.82
CA SER A 123 -10.03 -18.80 13.73
C SER A 123 -10.88 -17.55 13.40
N HIS A 124 -12.09 -17.75 12.88
CA HIS A 124 -13.03 -16.65 12.62
C HIS A 124 -13.30 -15.81 13.88
N LEU A 125 -13.52 -16.46 15.02
CA LEU A 125 -13.80 -15.80 16.29
C LEU A 125 -12.61 -14.95 16.74
N THR A 126 -11.40 -15.48 16.61
CA THR A 126 -10.16 -14.76 16.94
C THR A 126 -9.96 -13.55 16.03
N ALA A 127 -10.17 -13.72 14.71
CA ALA A 127 -10.05 -12.64 13.74
C ALA A 127 -11.06 -11.51 14.01
N LYS A 128 -12.31 -11.86 14.32
CA LYS A 128 -13.37 -10.88 14.65
C LYS A 128 -13.05 -10.13 15.95
N LYS A 129 -12.60 -10.83 16.99
CA LYS A 129 -12.17 -10.21 18.25
C LYS A 129 -11.00 -9.26 18.05
N LEU A 130 -9.97 -9.68 17.29
CA LEU A 130 -8.84 -8.81 16.98
C LEU A 130 -9.31 -7.55 16.27
N LEU A 131 -10.15 -7.69 15.26
CA LEU A 131 -10.70 -6.58 14.51
C LEU A 131 -11.45 -5.61 15.43
N GLN A 132 -12.35 -6.11 16.28
CA GLN A 132 -13.09 -5.26 17.24
C GLN A 132 -12.15 -4.50 18.19
N ASN A 133 -11.04 -5.11 18.58
CA ASN A 133 -10.10 -4.52 19.52
C ASN A 133 -9.19 -3.47 18.89
N VAL A 134 -8.66 -3.71 17.69
CA VAL A 134 -7.58 -2.87 17.12
C VAL A 134 -8.02 -2.02 15.93
N TYR A 135 -9.21 -2.25 15.36
CA TYR A 135 -9.61 -1.61 14.11
C TYR A 135 -9.59 -0.08 14.19
N PHE A 136 -10.19 0.51 15.22
CA PHE A 136 -10.25 1.96 15.35
C PHE A 136 -8.88 2.60 15.60
N ASP A 137 -8.02 1.93 16.38
CA ASP A 137 -6.68 2.40 16.66
C ASP A 137 -5.81 2.41 15.39
N VAL A 138 -5.88 1.31 14.63
CA VAL A 138 -5.14 1.19 13.37
C VAL A 138 -5.71 2.15 12.30
N LEU A 139 -7.03 2.31 12.22
CA LEU A 139 -7.66 3.25 11.29
C LEU A 139 -7.29 4.70 11.60
N ARG A 140 -7.29 5.09 12.88
CA ARG A 140 -6.88 6.44 13.30
C ARG A 140 -5.40 6.68 13.00
N ALA A 141 -4.54 5.70 13.27
CA ALA A 141 -3.12 5.78 12.91
C ALA A 141 -2.94 5.91 11.38
N ASN A 142 -3.68 5.12 10.60
CA ASN A 142 -3.69 5.18 9.14
C ASN A 142 -4.06 6.60 8.66
N TRP A 143 -5.16 7.16 9.16
CA TRP A 143 -5.55 8.53 8.81
C TRP A 143 -4.50 9.55 9.19
N LYS A 144 -3.90 9.47 10.38
CA LYS A 144 -2.88 10.42 10.81
C LYS A 144 -1.65 10.39 9.91
N TRP A 145 -1.07 9.20 9.70
CA TRP A 145 0.21 9.07 9.00
C TRP A 145 0.06 9.17 7.49
N LEU A 146 -0.93 8.49 6.90
CA LEU A 146 -1.10 8.52 5.44
C LEU A 146 -1.68 9.84 4.94
N SER A 147 -2.45 10.58 5.74
CA SER A 147 -2.91 11.91 5.29
C SER A 147 -1.74 12.89 5.15
N ILE A 148 -0.72 12.79 5.99
CA ILE A 148 0.50 13.59 5.85
C ILE A 148 1.21 13.24 4.55
N VAL A 149 1.39 11.95 4.27
CA VAL A 149 2.02 11.48 3.01
C VAL A 149 1.20 11.93 1.80
N GLN A 150 -0.12 11.82 1.87
CA GLN A 150 -1.01 12.18 0.76
C GLN A 150 -1.05 13.70 0.54
N PHE A 151 -0.96 14.49 1.60
CA PHE A 151 -0.77 15.94 1.50
C PHE A 151 0.52 16.24 0.74
N ILE A 152 1.66 15.66 1.14
CA ILE A 152 2.93 15.85 0.42
C ILE A 152 2.80 15.43 -1.06
N ASN A 153 2.14 14.31 -1.35
CA ASN A 153 1.90 13.85 -2.72
C ASN A 153 1.09 14.87 -3.54
N LEU A 154 0.05 15.47 -2.98
CA LEU A 154 -0.75 16.47 -3.68
C LEU A 154 0.05 17.73 -4.04
N PHE A 155 0.90 18.22 -3.13
CA PHE A 155 1.63 19.48 -3.31
C PHE A 155 2.93 19.34 -4.12
N PHE A 156 3.66 18.23 -3.98
CA PHE A 156 5.03 18.12 -4.50
C PHE A 156 5.17 17.19 -5.72
N ILE A 157 4.22 16.28 -5.98
CA ILE A 157 4.34 15.31 -7.08
C ILE A 157 3.64 15.80 -8.35
N PRO A 158 4.33 15.84 -9.51
CA PRO A 158 3.73 16.24 -10.78
C PRO A 158 2.57 15.33 -11.23
N PRO A 159 1.56 15.88 -11.91
CA PRO A 159 0.35 15.13 -12.30
C PRO A 159 0.61 13.97 -13.28
N VAL A 160 1.70 14.01 -14.06
CA VAL A 160 2.08 12.94 -15.00
C VAL A 160 2.43 11.65 -14.27
N VAL A 161 3.15 11.74 -13.14
CA VAL A 161 3.55 10.58 -12.34
C VAL A 161 2.36 9.99 -11.59
N LYS A 162 1.39 10.85 -11.22
CA LYS A 162 0.16 10.43 -10.53
C LYS A 162 -0.66 9.43 -11.38
N LYS A 163 -0.84 9.69 -12.68
CA LYS A 163 -1.61 8.78 -13.56
C LYS A 163 -1.02 7.36 -13.72
N ILE A 164 0.26 7.18 -13.46
CA ILE A 164 0.93 5.87 -13.56
C ILE A 164 0.85 5.14 -12.21
N LEU A 165 0.84 5.90 -11.11
CA LEU A 165 0.81 5.37 -9.76
C LEU A 165 -0.59 4.96 -9.29
N TYR A 166 -1.63 5.68 -9.72
CA TYR A 166 -3.04 5.36 -9.43
C TYR A 166 -3.55 4.30 -10.41
#